data_AF-A0A962UCH3-F1
#
_entry.id   AF-A0A962UCH3-F1
#
_cell.length_a   1.000
_cell.length_b   1.000
_cell.length_c   1.000
_cell.angle_alpha   90.00
_cell.angle_beta   90.00
_cell.angle_gamma   90.00
#
_symmetry.space_group_name_H-M   'P 1'
#
loop_
_entity.id
_entity.type
_entity.pdbx_description
1 polymer ?
#
loop_
_entity_poly.entity_id
_entity_poly.type
_entity_poly.pdbx_seq_one_letter_code
_entity_poly.pdbx_strand_id
1 'polypeptide(L)'
;MVRADEGVLNGSRWSPRYRDALKQAALAPEVERIFVNPIIKQALCARETDRSWLYKLRPWWGHDAHFHVRLACPPGSDQCKVQKPIPLDDGCDANLASWVRDIVQAVLSPKPYRKPRPPSEDTLPAACGFVLDNPTARR
;
A
#
# COMPACT_ATOMS: atom_id res chain seq x y z
N MET A 1 -2.04 -6.68 -13.13
CA MET A 1 -3.16 -5.74 -13.30
C MET A 1 -2.79 -4.50 -14.12
N VAL A 2 -1.51 -4.16 -14.25
CA VAL A 2 -1.02 -2.94 -14.92
C VAL A 2 -0.16 -3.26 -16.14
N ARG A 3 -0.05 -2.31 -17.08
CA ARG A 3 1.03 -2.21 -18.09
C ARG A 3 1.95 -1.09 -17.63
N ALA A 4 3.02 -1.47 -16.94
CA ALA A 4 3.82 -0.55 -16.14
C ALA A 4 4.75 0.34 -16.99
N ASP A 5 5.20 -0.18 -18.13
CA ASP A 5 5.94 0.53 -19.18
C ASP A 5 5.11 1.64 -19.85
N GLU A 6 3.80 1.45 -19.95
CA GLU A 6 2.88 2.44 -20.51
C GLU A 6 2.22 3.34 -19.45
N GLY A 7 2.34 3.00 -18.17
CA GLY A 7 1.72 3.77 -17.09
C GLY A 7 0.19 3.64 -17.04
N VAL A 8 -0.39 2.54 -17.57
CA VAL A 8 -1.85 2.37 -17.70
C VAL A 8 -2.34 1.01 -17.19
N LEU A 9 -3.63 0.91 -16.86
CA LEU A 9 -4.24 -0.38 -16.51
C LEU A 9 -4.16 -1.35 -17.68
N ASN A 10 -3.99 -2.64 -17.34
CA ASN A 10 -4.13 -3.71 -18.31
C ASN A 10 -5.61 -4.13 -18.40
N GLY A 11 -6.31 -3.66 -19.44
CA GLY A 11 -7.75 -3.89 -19.61
C GLY A 11 -8.17 -5.35 -19.72
N SER A 12 -7.32 -6.24 -20.23
CA SER A 12 -7.64 -7.67 -20.33
C SER A 12 -7.49 -8.42 -19.01
N ARG A 13 -6.77 -7.83 -18.04
CA ARG A 13 -6.58 -8.41 -16.70
C ARG A 13 -7.41 -7.72 -15.63
N TRP A 14 -7.73 -6.44 -15.82
CA TRP A 14 -8.53 -5.67 -14.89
C TRP A 14 -10.01 -6.06 -14.98
N SER A 15 -10.65 -6.20 -13.82
CA SER A 15 -12.08 -6.48 -13.71
C SER A 15 -12.69 -5.53 -12.67
N PRO A 16 -13.94 -5.05 -12.88
CA PRO A 16 -14.64 -4.20 -11.92
C PRO A 16 -14.64 -4.75 -10.49
N ARG A 17 -14.66 -6.09 -10.32
CA ARG A 17 -14.61 -6.73 -9.00
C ARG A 17 -13.41 -6.32 -8.14
N TYR A 18 -12.27 -5.98 -8.74
CA TYR A 18 -11.10 -5.54 -7.99
C TYR A 18 -11.25 -4.11 -7.46
N ARG A 19 -11.93 -3.24 -8.23
CA ARG A 19 -12.35 -1.94 -7.73
C ARG A 19 -13.29 -2.12 -6.55
N ASP A 20 -14.27 -3.01 -6.67
CA ASP A 20 -15.27 -3.21 -5.61
C ASP A 20 -14.65 -3.75 -4.33
N ALA A 21 -13.72 -4.70 -4.43
CA ALA A 21 -12.93 -5.18 -3.29
C ALA A 21 -12.13 -4.05 -2.61
N LEU A 22 -11.48 -3.17 -3.41
CA LEU A 22 -10.76 -2.01 -2.88
C LEU A 22 -11.70 -1.01 -2.19
N LYS A 23 -12.87 -0.74 -2.79
CA LYS A 23 -13.86 0.18 -2.21
C LYS A 23 -14.42 -0.39 -0.90
N GLN A 24 -14.81 -1.66 -0.89
CA GLN A 24 -15.30 -2.32 0.33
C GLN A 24 -14.26 -2.29 1.46
N ALA A 25 -13.00 -2.62 1.15
CA ALA A 25 -11.93 -2.53 2.13
C ALA A 25 -11.69 -1.09 2.61
N ALA A 26 -11.76 -0.09 1.72
CA ALA A 26 -11.56 1.30 2.11
C ALA A 26 -12.70 1.83 2.99
N LEU A 27 -13.94 1.40 2.76
CA LEU A 27 -15.09 1.84 3.55
C LEU A 27 -15.14 1.19 4.94
N ALA A 28 -14.42 0.09 5.16
CA ALA A 28 -14.36 -0.55 6.46
C ALA A 28 -13.69 0.38 7.52
N PRO A 29 -14.32 0.59 8.69
CA PRO A 29 -13.83 1.54 9.71
C PRO A 29 -12.49 1.13 10.33
N GLU A 30 -12.20 -0.17 10.40
CA GLU A 30 -10.96 -0.71 10.92
C GLU A 30 -9.76 -0.50 9.97
N VAL A 31 -10.00 -0.22 8.68
CA VAL A 31 -8.94 -0.04 7.68
C VAL A 31 -8.42 1.40 7.72
N GLU A 32 -7.11 1.54 7.98
CA GLU A 32 -6.44 2.84 8.03
C GLU A 32 -5.86 3.25 6.66
N ARG A 33 -5.21 2.31 5.95
CA ARG A 33 -4.61 2.52 4.61
C ARG A 33 -4.69 1.28 3.76
N ILE A 34 -4.74 1.46 2.44
CA ILE A 34 -4.57 0.39 1.46
C ILE A 34 -3.48 0.79 0.48
N PHE A 35 -2.36 0.07 0.45
CA PHE A 35 -1.32 0.32 -0.55
C PHE A 35 -1.66 -0.37 -1.87
N VAL A 36 -1.56 0.39 -2.95
CA VAL A 36 -1.86 -0.06 -4.32
C VAL A 36 -0.83 0.48 -5.30
N ASN A 37 -0.72 -0.15 -6.47
CA ASN A 37 0.10 0.41 -7.55
C ASN A 37 -0.43 1.81 -7.94
N PRO A 38 0.44 2.81 -8.18
CA PRO A 38 0.02 4.16 -8.55
C PRO A 38 -0.87 4.24 -9.80
N ILE A 39 -0.63 3.37 -10.79
CA ILE A 39 -1.41 3.27 -12.03
C ILE A 39 -2.85 2.83 -11.73
N ILE A 40 -3.04 1.92 -10.76
CA ILE A 40 -4.38 1.51 -10.30
C ILE A 40 -5.08 2.70 -9.66
N LYS A 41 -4.41 3.42 -8.76
CA LYS A 41 -5.01 4.61 -8.12
C LYS A 41 -5.36 5.68 -9.15
N GLN A 42 -4.47 5.99 -10.10
CA GLN A 42 -4.72 6.95 -11.18
C GLN A 42 -5.95 6.57 -12.01
N ALA A 43 -6.07 5.29 -12.35
CA ALA A 43 -7.20 4.76 -13.09
C ALA A 43 -8.54 4.83 -12.34
N LEU A 44 -8.52 4.70 -11.01
CA LEU A 44 -9.70 4.91 -10.17
C LEU A 44 -10.05 6.40 -10.06
N CYS A 45 -9.05 7.26 -9.82
CA CYS A 45 -9.22 8.72 -9.84
C CYS A 45 -9.92 9.20 -11.11
N ALA A 46 -9.56 8.66 -12.28
CA ALA A 46 -10.16 9.04 -13.54
C ALA A 46 -11.62 8.57 -13.73
N ARG A 47 -12.05 7.49 -13.05
CA ARG A 47 -13.34 6.81 -13.30
C ARG A 47 -14.37 6.99 -12.19
N GLU A 48 -13.94 7.23 -10.96
CA GLU A 48 -14.84 7.40 -9.83
C GLU A 48 -15.50 8.77 -9.83
N THR A 49 -16.84 8.77 -9.77
CA THR A 49 -17.64 9.96 -9.48
C THR A 49 -17.56 10.32 -7.99
N ASP A 50 -17.75 9.33 -7.11
CA ASP A 50 -17.54 9.46 -5.66
C ASP A 50 -16.13 9.01 -5.29
N ARG A 51 -15.29 9.97 -4.94
CA ARG A 51 -13.86 9.78 -4.62
C ARG A 51 -13.57 9.78 -3.12
N SER A 52 -14.59 9.90 -2.28
CA SER A 52 -14.43 10.03 -0.83
C SER A 52 -13.68 8.88 -0.16
N TRP A 53 -13.64 7.70 -0.80
CA TRP A 53 -12.94 6.51 -0.31
C TRP A 53 -11.49 6.40 -0.81
N LEU A 54 -11.09 7.18 -1.80
CA LEU A 54 -9.76 7.10 -2.43
C LEU A 54 -8.63 7.64 -1.55
N TYR A 55 -8.93 8.46 -0.54
CA TYR A 55 -7.94 8.99 0.40
C TYR A 55 -7.14 7.89 1.12
N LYS A 56 -7.80 6.77 1.45
CA LYS A 56 -7.20 5.57 2.04
C LYS A 56 -6.31 4.78 1.09
N LEU A 57 -6.50 4.91 -0.23
CA LEU A 57 -5.65 4.24 -1.22
C LEU A 57 -4.33 5.03 -1.35
N ARG A 58 -3.21 4.39 -1.01
CA ARG A 58 -1.89 5.01 -0.99
C ARG A 58 -1.03 4.42 -2.11
N PRO A 59 -0.48 5.24 -3.02
CA PRO A 59 0.40 4.74 -4.07
C PRO A 59 1.67 4.13 -3.46
N TRP A 60 2.10 2.97 -3.96
CA TRP A 60 3.35 2.33 -3.57
C TRP A 60 3.94 1.48 -4.69
N TRP A 61 5.27 1.33 -4.70
CA TRP A 61 6.00 0.51 -5.67
C TRP A 61 5.52 -0.95 -5.67
N GLY A 62 5.50 -1.58 -6.86
CA GLY A 62 4.97 -2.94 -7.03
C GLY A 62 3.46 -2.96 -6.93
N HIS A 63 2.90 -3.87 -6.12
CA HIS A 63 1.45 -4.02 -5.93
C HIS A 63 0.68 -4.23 -7.26
N ASP A 64 1.33 -4.87 -8.23
CA ASP A 64 0.80 -5.07 -9.58
C ASP A 64 -0.29 -6.15 -9.66
N ALA A 65 -0.35 -7.01 -8.63
CA ALA A 65 -1.21 -8.18 -8.57
C ALA A 65 -1.84 -8.42 -7.18
N HIS A 66 -1.52 -7.57 -6.20
CA HIS A 66 -2.06 -7.62 -4.84
C HIS A 66 -2.11 -6.20 -4.27
N PHE A 67 -2.82 -6.03 -3.16
CA PHE A 67 -2.86 -4.78 -2.40
C PHE A 67 -2.60 -5.08 -0.92
N HIS A 68 -2.03 -4.14 -0.18
CA HIS A 68 -1.75 -4.31 1.24
C HIS A 68 -2.74 -3.48 2.05
N VAL A 69 -3.63 -4.16 2.77
CA VAL A 69 -4.53 -3.52 3.74
C VAL A 69 -3.81 -3.38 5.07
N ARG A 70 -3.84 -2.18 5.65
CA ARG A 70 -3.36 -1.90 7.00
C ARG A 70 -4.53 -1.48 7.88
N LEU A 71 -4.71 -2.19 8.98
CA LEU A 71 -5.70 -1.88 10.00
C LEU A 71 -5.18 -0.82 10.98
N ALA A 72 -6.10 -0.10 11.61
CA ALA A 72 -5.80 0.72 12.76
C ALA A 72 -5.40 -0.15 13.97
N CYS A 73 -4.70 0.46 14.93
CA CYS A 73 -4.44 -0.19 16.20
C CYS A 73 -5.76 -0.54 16.90
N PRO A 74 -5.96 -1.79 17.35
CA PRO A 74 -7.19 -2.18 18.04
C PRO A 74 -7.37 -1.41 19.36
N PRO A 75 -8.61 -1.12 19.79
CA PRO A 75 -8.88 -0.55 21.11
C PRO A 75 -8.25 -1.40 22.24
N GLY A 76 -7.66 -0.73 23.23
CA GLY A 76 -6.97 -1.40 24.36
C GLY A 76 -5.60 -1.99 24.03
N SER A 77 -5.08 -1.83 22.81
CA SER A 77 -3.72 -2.25 22.45
C SER A 77 -2.71 -1.13 22.68
N ASP A 78 -2.39 -0.81 23.94
CA ASP A 78 -1.58 0.36 24.31
C ASP A 78 -0.14 0.34 23.78
N GLN A 79 0.37 -0.84 23.43
CA GLN A 79 1.70 -1.01 22.83
C GLN A 79 1.70 -0.88 21.29
N CYS A 80 0.53 -0.77 20.65
CA CYS A 80 0.42 -0.59 19.21
C CYS A 80 0.73 0.85 18.81
N LYS A 81 1.67 1.03 17.89
CA LYS A 81 2.09 2.35 17.41
C LYS A 81 1.36 2.72 16.13
N VAL A 82 0.53 3.76 16.20
CA VAL A 82 -0.15 4.32 15.03
C VAL A 82 0.83 5.02 14.08
N GLN A 83 0.48 5.09 12.79
CA GLN A 83 1.24 5.87 11.82
C GLN A 83 0.72 7.32 11.76
N LYS A 84 1.49 8.20 11.09
CA LYS A 84 1.06 9.58 10.81
C LYS A 84 -0.29 9.59 10.07
N PRO A 85 -1.27 10.41 10.49
CA PRO A 85 -2.57 10.48 9.83
C PRO A 85 -2.47 10.67 8.32
N ILE A 86 -3.37 10.03 7.57
CA ILE A 86 -3.50 10.31 6.14
C ILE A 86 -4.20 11.66 5.92
N PRO A 87 -3.75 12.46 4.94
CA PRO A 87 -4.55 13.56 4.43
C PRO A 87 -5.93 13.05 3.96
N LEU A 88 -6.97 13.86 4.17
CA LEU A 88 -8.36 13.50 3.83
C LEU A 88 -8.74 13.82 2.38
N ASP A 89 -7.82 14.38 1.59
CA ASP A 89 -8.00 14.53 0.15
C ASP A 89 -7.91 13.18 -0.57
N ASP A 90 -8.48 13.09 -1.77
CA ASP A 90 -8.49 11.87 -2.57
C ASP A 90 -7.08 11.44 -3.05
N GLY A 91 -6.09 12.33 -2.96
CA GLY A 91 -4.73 12.14 -3.45
C GLY A 91 -4.66 11.88 -4.95
N CYS A 92 -5.59 12.46 -5.72
CA CYS A 92 -5.69 12.38 -7.17
C CYS A 92 -5.05 13.62 -7.82
N ASP A 93 -3.79 13.90 -7.49
CA ASP A 93 -3.09 15.15 -7.80
C ASP A 93 -1.80 14.94 -8.61
N ALA A 94 -1.00 16.01 -8.73
CA ALA A 94 0.29 15.98 -9.42
C ALA A 94 1.31 15.02 -8.77
N ASN A 95 1.19 14.77 -7.46
CA ASN A 95 2.05 13.81 -6.76
C ASN A 95 1.77 12.39 -7.28
N LEU A 96 0.50 12.00 -7.38
CA LEU A 96 0.12 10.72 -7.99
C LEU A 96 0.62 10.59 -9.44
N ALA A 97 0.52 11.65 -10.24
CA ALA A 97 1.06 11.65 -11.59
C ALA A 97 2.58 11.45 -11.61
N SER A 98 3.31 12.00 -10.62
CA SER A 98 4.75 11.76 -10.47
C SER A 98 5.06 10.30 -10.18
N TRP A 99 4.32 9.67 -9.27
CA TRP A 99 4.49 8.24 -8.98
C TRP A 99 4.32 7.36 -10.23
N VAL A 100 3.36 7.67 -11.09
CA VAL A 100 3.16 6.92 -12.34
C VAL A 100 4.35 7.10 -13.29
N ARG A 101 4.87 8.33 -13.44
CA ARG A 101 6.09 8.57 -14.23
C ARG A 101 7.30 7.82 -13.66
N ASP A 102 7.45 7.81 -12.35
CA ASP A 102 8.55 7.12 -11.68
C ASP A 102 8.47 5.60 -11.90
N ILE A 103 7.26 5.02 -11.92
CA ILE A 103 7.04 3.61 -12.27
C ILE A 103 7.45 3.32 -13.72
N VAL A 104 6.99 4.13 -14.67
CA VAL A 104 7.34 3.98 -16.10
C VAL A 104 8.86 4.06 -16.26
N GLN A 105 9.48 5.07 -15.67
CA GLN A 105 10.92 5.27 -15.75
C GLN A 105 11.70 4.09 -15.14
N ALA A 106 11.23 3.53 -14.02
CA ALA A 106 11.89 2.40 -13.37
C ALA A 106 11.82 1.11 -14.21
N VAL A 107 10.77 0.91 -15.00
CA VAL A 107 10.65 -0.23 -15.92
C VAL A 107 11.50 -0.03 -17.17
N LEU A 108 11.50 1.18 -17.76
CA LEU A 108 12.26 1.49 -18.96
C LEU A 108 13.77 1.61 -18.71
N SER A 109 14.17 1.95 -17.49
CA SER A 109 15.58 2.10 -17.09
C SER A 109 15.80 1.53 -15.69
N PRO A 110 15.80 0.19 -15.56
CA PRO A 110 15.93 -0.46 -14.28
C PRO A 110 17.31 -0.20 -13.66
N LYS A 111 17.32 0.22 -12.39
CA LYS A 111 18.56 0.31 -11.62
C LYS A 111 18.99 -1.08 -11.17
N PRO A 112 20.31 -1.34 -11.04
CA PRO A 112 20.80 -2.60 -10.48
C PRO A 112 20.20 -2.85 -9.10
N TYR A 113 19.68 -4.06 -8.89
CA TYR A 113 19.13 -4.45 -7.59
C TYR A 113 20.22 -4.39 -6.51
N ARG A 114 19.93 -3.68 -5.42
CA ARG A 114 20.76 -3.67 -4.22
C ARG A 114 19.99 -4.35 -3.11
N LYS A 115 20.53 -5.46 -2.60
CA LYS A 115 19.94 -6.16 -1.45
C LYS A 115 19.93 -5.21 -0.25
N PRO A 116 18.75 -4.87 0.32
CA PRO A 116 18.69 -4.08 1.53
C PRO A 116 19.41 -4.79 2.68
N ARG A 117 20.04 -4.03 3.58
CA ARG A 117 20.49 -4.59 4.85
C ARG A 117 19.26 -5.01 5.66
N PRO A 118 19.30 -6.16 6.35
CA PRO A 118 18.21 -6.54 7.24
C PRO A 118 18.07 -5.48 8.35
N PRO A 119 16.85 -5.26 8.86
CA PRO A 119 16.64 -4.41 10.03
C PRO A 119 17.41 -4.98 11.23
N SER A 120 17.89 -4.11 12.12
CA SER A 120 18.57 -4.55 13.35
C SER A 120 17.55 -5.10 14.34
N GLU A 121 17.90 -6.21 14.99
CA GLU A 121 17.15 -6.76 16.13
C GLU A 121 17.10 -5.78 17.31
N ASP A 122 18.06 -4.86 17.43
CA ASP A 122 18.09 -3.81 18.45
C ASP A 122 16.90 -2.84 18.37
N THR A 123 16.17 -2.84 17.25
CA THR A 123 15.01 -1.97 17.01
C THR A 123 13.68 -2.65 17.33
N LEU A 124 13.70 -3.90 17.78
CA LEU A 124 12.49 -4.63 18.17
C LEU A 124 11.86 -4.01 19.42
N PRO A 125 10.52 -3.94 19.51
CA PRO A 125 9.85 -3.60 20.76
C PRO A 125 10.25 -4.56 21.88
N ALA A 126 10.43 -4.05 23.10
CA ALA A 126 10.87 -4.85 24.25
C ALA A 126 9.99 -6.10 24.48
N ALA A 127 8.67 -5.97 24.26
CA ALA A 127 7.72 -7.08 24.36
C ALA A 127 8.07 -8.26 23.40
N CYS A 128 8.63 -7.98 22.23
CA CYS A 128 8.99 -9.00 21.24
C CYS A 128 10.21 -9.82 21.66
N GLY A 129 11.14 -9.25 22.44
CA GLY A 129 12.30 -9.97 22.99
C GLY A 129 11.88 -11.16 23.85
N PHE A 130 10.87 -10.99 24.71
CA PHE A 130 10.33 -12.09 25.53
C PHE A 130 9.77 -13.26 24.71
N VAL A 131 9.29 -13.01 23.49
CA VAL A 131 8.81 -14.07 22.58
C VAL A 131 9.99 -14.79 21.93
N LEU A 132 10.99 -14.04 21.44
CA LEU A 132 12.18 -14.58 20.80
C LEU A 132 13.02 -15.43 21.76
N ASP A 133 13.18 -14.97 22.99
CA ASP A 133 13.97 -15.65 24.02
C ASP A 133 13.20 -16.73 24.77
N ASN A 134 11.93 -16.95 24.42
CA ASN A 134 11.11 -17.96 25.08
C ASN A 134 11.72 -19.37 24.87
N PRO A 135 11.96 -20.15 25.94
CA PRO A 135 12.54 -21.49 25.83
C PRO A 135 11.76 -22.45 24.92
N THR A 136 10.45 -22.24 24.73
CA THR A 136 9.64 -23.07 23.82
C THR A 136 9.82 -22.70 22.35
N ALA A 137 10.40 -21.54 22.03
CA ALA A 137 10.65 -21.09 20.65
C ALA A 137 11.91 -21.72 20.03
N ARG A 138 12.79 -22.35 20.83
CA ARG A 138 14.06 -22.96 20.39
C ARG A 138 13.99 -24.47 20.13
N ARG A 139 12.79 -25.03 19.88
CA ARG A 139 12.62 -26.46 19.53
C ARG A 139 12.77 -26.70 18.05
#